data_AF-A0A367K2C9-F1
#
_entry.id   AF-A0A367K2C9-F1
#
_cell.length_a   1.000
_cell.length_b   1.000
_cell.length_c   1.000
_cell.angle_alpha   90.00
_cell.angle_beta   90.00
_cell.angle_gamma   90.00
#
_symmetry.space_group_name_H-M   'P 1'
#
loop_
_entity.id
_entity.type
_entity.pdbx_description
1 polymer ?
#
loop_
_entity_poly.entity_id
_entity_poly.type
_entity_poly.pdbx_seq_one_letter_code
_entity_poly.pdbx_strand_id
1 'polypeptide(L)'
;METFTGYIKTPQDALIIFEACRKGLLQRVKRRLTSKERTEIRSGSVFAWDEREAGMRRWTDGRTWSPSRVLGSFLTYRELDTKRRPRKPSMAIPGMKQVVFSYKPNGLIKQSFSICTASNQKLHLISYYKKADIISGHLKRPSDDPLLNKLEIPKGQYPEINPLDIGGGHTASIHSLQHYNPTRQSSTDSSIISASPSLTSSPWSSDEEYYYNNNNNNTNELQEPELISFPPIRSLPAQDVAWEKLPWSEDHRQLSALYHELRI
;
A
#
# COMPACT_ATOMS: atom_id res chain seq x y z
N MET A 1 -13.54 11.62 18.19
CA MET A 1 -14.42 12.11 17.11
C MET A 1 -14.16 11.30 15.85
N GLU A 2 -15.07 10.40 15.49
CA GLU A 2 -15.04 9.61 14.24
C GLU A 2 -15.97 10.28 13.22
N THR A 3 -15.63 10.25 11.93
CA THR A 3 -16.53 10.77 10.87
C THR A 3 -17.62 9.76 10.52
N PHE A 4 -17.27 8.47 10.52
CA PHE A 4 -18.18 7.37 10.24
C PHE A 4 -17.68 6.09 10.95
N THR A 5 -18.58 5.15 11.20
CA THR A 5 -18.25 3.83 11.74
C THR A 5 -18.71 2.75 10.77
N GLY A 6 -17.76 2.09 10.09
CA GLY A 6 -18.05 1.05 9.11
C GLY A 6 -16.85 0.67 8.26
N TYR A 7 -17.08 0.10 7.09
CA TYR A 7 -16.03 -0.38 6.19
C TYR A 7 -16.03 0.36 4.85
N ILE A 8 -14.86 0.88 4.46
CA ILE A 8 -14.66 1.51 3.15
C ILE A 8 -14.02 0.47 2.25
N LYS A 9 -14.81 -0.09 1.33
CA LYS A 9 -14.35 -1.16 0.42
C LYS A 9 -13.88 -0.60 -0.91
N THR A 10 -14.62 0.35 -1.46
CA THR A 10 -14.38 0.90 -2.80
C THR A 10 -14.14 2.40 -2.75
N PRO A 11 -13.54 2.99 -3.80
CA PRO A 11 -13.45 4.44 -3.92
C PRO A 11 -14.83 5.11 -3.88
N GLN A 12 -15.87 4.47 -4.42
CA GLN A 12 -17.25 4.97 -4.35
C GLN A 12 -17.73 5.14 -2.89
N ASP A 13 -17.40 4.19 -2.00
CA ASP A 13 -17.70 4.32 -0.57
C ASP A 13 -17.03 5.56 0.03
N ALA A 14 -15.78 5.86 -0.37
CA ALA A 14 -15.08 7.06 0.08
C ALA A 14 -15.70 8.35 -0.45
N LEU A 15 -16.16 8.37 -1.71
CA LEU A 15 -16.87 9.51 -2.30
C LEU A 15 -18.17 9.80 -1.56
N ILE A 16 -18.93 8.78 -1.17
CA ILE A 16 -20.14 8.92 -0.35
C ILE A 16 -19.81 9.61 0.98
N ILE A 17 -18.72 9.21 1.66
CA ILE A 17 -18.30 9.86 2.91
C ILE A 17 -17.93 11.33 2.68
N PHE A 18 -17.18 11.65 1.62
CA PHE A 18 -16.82 13.03 1.33
C PHE A 18 -18.04 13.90 1.01
N GLU A 19 -18.97 13.37 0.22
CA GLU A 19 -20.19 14.06 -0.16
C GLU A 19 -21.11 14.28 1.06
N ALA A 20 -21.25 13.27 1.93
CA ALA A 20 -21.97 13.39 3.18
C ALA A 20 -21.35 14.48 4.10
N CYS A 21 -20.01 14.56 4.16
CA CYS A 21 -19.32 15.62 4.88
C CYS A 21 -19.53 17.00 4.24
N ARG A 22 -19.59 17.09 2.91
CA ARG A 22 -19.83 18.34 2.18
C ARG A 22 -21.24 18.87 2.44
N LYS A 23 -22.24 17.98 2.48
CA LYS A 23 -23.64 18.27 2.81
C LYS A 23 -23.90 18.50 4.31
N GLY A 24 -22.89 18.32 5.17
CA GLY A 24 -23.03 18.50 6.62
C GLY A 24 -23.75 17.35 7.34
N LEU A 25 -23.98 16.23 6.66
CA LEU A 25 -24.60 15.02 7.24
C LEU A 25 -23.64 14.27 8.17
N LEU A 26 -22.34 14.28 7.82
CA LEU A 26 -21.27 13.73 8.64
C LEU A 26 -20.29 14.82 9.06
N GLN A 27 -19.80 14.73 10.29
CA GLN A 27 -18.79 15.64 10.79
C GLN A 27 -17.39 15.19 10.36
N ARG A 28 -16.79 15.92 9.43
CA ARG A 28 -15.36 15.76 9.10
C ARG A 28 -14.46 16.28 10.21
N VAL A 29 -13.25 15.74 10.27
CA VAL A 29 -12.20 16.15 11.21
C VAL A 29 -11.63 17.51 10.80
N LYS A 30 -11.50 18.43 11.77
CA LYS A 30 -11.00 19.81 11.55
C LYS A 30 -9.70 20.13 12.31
N ARG A 31 -9.17 19.16 13.05
CA ARG A 31 -7.94 19.29 13.84
C ARG A 31 -7.31 17.93 14.10
N ARG A 32 -6.07 17.92 14.58
CA ARG A 32 -5.42 16.68 15.02
C ARG A 32 -6.18 16.04 16.18
N LEU A 33 -6.17 14.71 16.20
CA LEU A 33 -6.66 13.95 17.34
C LEU A 33 -5.81 14.21 18.58
N THR A 34 -6.49 14.41 19.70
CA THR A 34 -5.90 14.40 21.04
C THR A 34 -5.37 13.02 21.40
N SER A 35 -4.53 12.92 22.43
CA SER A 35 -4.01 11.62 22.90
C SER A 35 -5.14 10.66 23.27
N LYS A 36 -6.20 11.16 23.93
CA LYS A 36 -7.39 10.35 24.28
C LYS A 36 -8.09 9.82 23.04
N GLU A 37 -8.42 10.69 22.07
CA GLU A 37 -9.10 10.27 20.84
C GLU A 37 -8.28 9.24 20.03
N ARG A 38 -6.95 9.30 20.07
CA ARG A 38 -6.08 8.29 19.42
C ARG A 38 -6.21 6.92 20.06
N THR A 39 -6.40 6.84 21.37
CA THR A 39 -6.60 5.57 22.07
C THR A 39 -7.95 4.92 21.74
N GLU A 40 -8.93 5.72 21.32
CA GLU A 40 -10.28 5.27 20.97
C GLU A 40 -10.38 4.69 19.55
N ILE A 41 -9.35 4.87 18.71
CA ILE A 41 -9.32 4.30 17.34
C ILE A 41 -9.48 2.78 17.40
N ARG A 42 -10.43 2.26 16.63
CA ARG A 42 -10.81 0.85 16.61
C ARG A 42 -11.15 0.37 15.20
N SER A 43 -11.50 -0.91 15.10
CA SER A 43 -12.07 -1.44 13.87
C SER A 43 -13.39 -0.75 13.56
N GLY A 44 -13.58 -0.37 12.31
CA GLY A 44 -14.70 0.44 11.85
C GLY A 44 -14.47 1.95 11.90
N SER A 45 -13.45 2.45 12.60
CA SER A 45 -13.22 3.90 12.68
C SER A 45 -12.87 4.48 11.30
N VAL A 46 -13.61 5.49 10.85
CA VAL A 46 -13.34 6.24 9.62
C VAL A 46 -13.22 7.72 9.93
N PHE A 47 -12.19 8.35 9.38
CA PHE A 47 -11.91 9.77 9.52
C PHE A 47 -11.75 10.40 8.15
N ALA A 48 -12.50 11.46 7.86
CA ALA A 48 -12.32 12.26 6.65
C ALA A 48 -11.97 13.70 7.03
N TRP A 49 -11.11 14.34 6.27
CA TRP A 49 -10.76 15.75 6.48
C TRP A 49 -10.36 16.44 5.17
N ASP A 50 -10.47 17.76 5.19
CA ASP A 50 -9.88 18.66 4.20
C ASP A 50 -8.48 19.09 4.70
N GLU A 51 -7.45 18.95 3.83
CA GLU A 51 -6.05 19.25 4.15
C GLU A 51 -5.88 20.69 4.67
N ARG A 52 -6.54 21.66 4.03
CA ARG A 52 -6.43 23.08 4.32
C ARG A 52 -7.23 23.45 5.57
N GLU A 53 -8.47 22.96 5.69
CA GLU A 53 -9.32 23.26 6.86
C GLU A 53 -8.71 22.70 8.14
N ALA A 54 -8.20 21.47 8.12
CA ALA A 54 -7.64 20.82 9.30
C ALA A 54 -6.15 21.16 9.54
N GLY A 55 -5.47 21.77 8.57
CA GLY A 55 -4.01 21.97 8.62
C GLY A 55 -3.24 20.64 8.68
N MET A 56 -3.77 19.58 8.07
CA MET A 56 -3.27 18.22 8.21
C MET A 56 -2.99 17.57 6.86
N ARG A 57 -1.70 17.49 6.49
CA ARG A 57 -1.24 16.81 5.26
C ARG A 57 -1.02 15.31 5.45
N ARG A 58 -0.85 14.88 6.69
CA ARG A 58 -0.57 13.49 7.06
C ARG A 58 -1.34 13.13 8.32
N TRP A 59 -1.87 11.91 8.32
CA TRP A 59 -2.54 11.34 9.47
C TRP A 59 -1.54 10.80 10.50
N THR A 60 -1.85 10.93 11.78
CA THR A 60 -1.01 10.43 12.88
C THR A 60 -1.89 9.84 13.97
N ASP A 61 -1.76 8.53 14.18
CA ASP A 61 -2.56 7.73 15.13
C ASP A 61 -1.75 7.20 16.32
N GLY A 62 -0.43 7.36 16.31
CA GLY A 62 0.45 6.87 17.37
C GLY A 62 0.70 5.36 17.35
N ARG A 63 0.31 4.65 16.27
CA ARG A 63 0.56 3.21 16.11
C ARG A 63 1.73 2.95 15.16
N THR A 64 2.32 1.77 15.28
CA THR A 64 3.37 1.30 14.37
C THR A 64 2.76 0.49 13.23
N TRP A 65 3.14 0.85 12.01
CA TRP A 65 2.55 0.33 10.78
C TRP A 65 3.62 -0.28 9.89
N SER A 66 3.26 -1.31 9.13
CA SER A 66 4.08 -1.84 8.04
C SER A 66 4.33 -0.78 6.96
N PRO A 67 5.31 -0.97 6.07
CA PRO A 67 5.37 -0.21 4.82
C PRO A 67 4.04 -0.27 4.04
N SER A 68 3.73 0.79 3.29
CA SER A 68 2.51 0.89 2.49
C SER A 68 2.48 -0.15 1.37
N ARG A 69 1.29 -0.69 1.11
CA ARG A 69 1.00 -1.51 -0.08
C ARG A 69 -0.15 -0.89 -0.86
N VAL A 70 -0.01 -0.80 -2.17
CA VAL A 70 -1.08 -0.31 -3.06
C VAL A 70 -2.12 -1.43 -3.23
N LEU A 71 -3.40 -1.09 -3.09
CA LEU A 71 -4.52 -1.98 -3.35
C LEU A 71 -5.63 -1.17 -4.03
N GLY A 72 -5.73 -1.27 -5.36
CA GLY A 72 -6.53 -0.35 -6.17
C GLY A 72 -6.13 1.10 -5.88
N SER A 73 -7.12 1.97 -5.65
CA SER A 73 -6.88 3.37 -5.27
C SER A 73 -6.48 3.61 -3.80
N PHE A 74 -6.27 2.56 -3.00
CA PHE A 74 -5.95 2.68 -1.58
C PHE A 74 -4.48 2.36 -1.28
N LEU A 75 -3.90 3.04 -0.29
CA LEU A 75 -2.71 2.54 0.40
C LEU A 75 -3.11 1.82 1.67
N THR A 76 -2.60 0.60 1.85
CA THR A 76 -2.92 -0.28 2.98
C THR A 76 -1.71 -0.51 3.86
N TYR A 77 -1.94 -0.55 5.17
CA TYR A 77 -0.95 -0.76 6.22
C TYR A 77 -1.46 -1.78 7.23
N ARG A 78 -0.57 -2.62 7.75
CA ARG A 78 -0.89 -3.59 8.82
C ARG A 78 -0.22 -3.15 10.12
N GLU A 79 -0.94 -3.25 11.22
CA GLU A 79 -0.42 -2.94 12.55
C GLU A 79 0.71 -3.92 12.92
N LEU A 80 1.82 -3.37 13.41
CA LEU A 80 2.97 -4.14 13.88
C LEU A 80 2.95 -4.28 15.40
N ASP A 81 3.54 -5.35 15.91
CA ASP A 81 3.70 -5.56 17.35
C ASP A 81 4.84 -4.68 17.87
N THR A 82 4.52 -3.79 18.81
CA THR A 82 5.50 -2.89 19.44
C THR A 82 6.28 -3.55 20.57
N LYS A 83 5.78 -4.66 21.14
CA LYS A 83 6.43 -5.41 22.22
C LYS A 83 7.54 -6.31 21.69
N ARG A 84 7.40 -6.77 20.45
CA ARG A 84 8.43 -7.50 19.69
C ARG A 84 9.30 -6.54 18.89
N ARG A 85 9.84 -5.49 19.54
CA ARG A 85 11.07 -4.89 19.01
C ARG A 85 12.06 -6.05 18.82
N PRO A 86 12.82 -6.13 17.73
CA PRO A 86 13.80 -7.18 17.55
C PRO A 86 14.75 -7.10 18.75
N ARG A 87 14.59 -7.99 19.73
CA ARG A 87 15.69 -8.32 20.64
C ARG A 87 16.75 -8.83 19.68
N LYS A 88 17.85 -8.08 19.59
CA LYS A 88 19.07 -8.30 18.78
C LYS A 88 18.93 -9.45 17.77
N PRO A 89 19.03 -9.22 16.45
CA PRO A 89 18.88 -10.29 15.46
C PRO A 89 19.83 -11.44 15.82
N SER A 90 19.30 -12.51 16.41
CA SER A 90 20.08 -13.67 16.84
C SER A 90 20.47 -14.55 15.64
N MET A 91 20.10 -14.11 14.44
CA MET A 91 20.37 -14.77 13.16
C MET A 91 20.56 -13.70 12.07
N ALA A 92 21.39 -12.69 12.32
CA ALA A 92 21.89 -11.86 11.22
C ALA A 92 22.92 -12.68 10.44
N ILE A 93 22.52 -13.28 9.32
CA ILE A 93 23.47 -13.75 8.31
C ILE A 93 24.28 -12.51 7.88
N PRO A 94 25.62 -12.51 7.98
CA PRO A 94 26.45 -11.40 7.53
C PRO A 94 26.14 -11.11 6.05
N GLY A 95 25.59 -9.93 5.75
CA GLY A 95 25.28 -9.48 4.38
C GLY A 95 23.80 -9.24 4.07
N MET A 96 22.85 -9.78 4.86
CA MET A 96 21.42 -9.56 4.65
C MET A 96 20.79 -8.78 5.81
N LYS A 97 20.80 -7.44 5.71
CA LYS A 97 20.06 -6.56 6.64
C LYS A 97 18.56 -6.56 6.30
N GLN A 98 17.91 -7.72 6.28
CA GLN A 98 16.45 -7.76 6.14
C GLN A 98 15.80 -7.41 7.47
N VAL A 99 15.09 -6.28 7.50
CA VAL A 99 14.31 -5.87 8.67
C VAL A 99 13.07 -6.75 8.75
N VAL A 100 13.09 -7.72 9.67
CA VAL A 100 11.91 -8.56 9.93
C VAL A 100 10.88 -7.75 10.71
N PHE A 101 9.72 -7.50 10.08
CA PHE A 101 8.59 -6.86 10.73
C PHE A 101 7.73 -7.92 11.45
N SER A 102 7.53 -7.77 12.76
CA SER A 102 6.58 -8.60 13.50
C SER A 102 5.18 -8.02 13.34
N TYR A 103 4.34 -8.65 12.51
CA TYR A 103 2.93 -8.28 12.42
C TYR A 103 2.20 -8.62 13.71
N LYS A 104 1.28 -7.75 14.12
CA LYS A 104 0.45 -7.99 15.30
C LYS A 104 -0.64 -9.02 14.96
N PRO A 105 -0.75 -10.14 15.68
CA PRO A 105 -1.86 -11.08 15.50
C PRO A 105 -3.20 -10.37 15.71
N ASN A 106 -4.16 -10.55 14.80
CA ASN A 106 -5.45 -9.85 14.80
C ASN A 106 -5.33 -8.31 14.89
N GLY A 107 -4.22 -7.78 14.38
CA GLY A 107 -3.92 -6.35 14.34
C GLY A 107 -4.87 -5.58 13.42
N LEU A 108 -4.88 -4.26 13.62
CA LEU A 108 -5.65 -3.35 12.81
C LEU A 108 -5.05 -3.25 11.40
N ILE A 109 -5.91 -3.10 10.40
CA ILE A 109 -5.54 -2.70 9.05
C ILE A 109 -5.98 -1.24 8.91
N LYS A 110 -5.08 -0.40 8.39
CA LYS A 110 -5.37 0.98 8.03
C LYS A 110 -5.37 1.09 6.51
N GLN A 111 -6.38 1.76 5.97
CA GLN A 111 -6.41 2.17 4.57
C GLN A 111 -6.47 3.70 4.49
N SER A 112 -5.71 4.26 3.55
CA SER A 112 -5.79 5.68 3.21
C SER A 112 -6.25 5.86 1.77
N PHE A 113 -7.14 6.83 1.58
CA PHE A 113 -7.60 7.30 0.28
C PHE A 113 -7.46 8.83 0.25
N SER A 114 -7.18 9.39 -0.92
CA SER A 114 -7.05 10.84 -1.08
C SER A 114 -7.49 11.24 -2.47
N ILE A 115 -8.11 12.40 -2.57
CA ILE A 115 -8.60 12.95 -3.84
C ILE A 115 -8.45 14.46 -3.83
N CYS A 116 -8.17 15.03 -5.00
CA CYS A 116 -8.26 16.46 -5.22
C CYS A 116 -9.57 16.73 -5.95
N THR A 117 -10.42 17.60 -5.41
CA THR A 117 -11.67 18.01 -6.09
C THR A 117 -11.36 18.91 -7.29
N ALA A 118 -12.36 19.14 -8.14
CA ALA A 118 -12.26 20.13 -9.21
C ALA A 118 -12.02 21.56 -8.70
N SER A 119 -12.41 21.85 -7.46
CA SER A 119 -12.14 23.11 -6.75
C SER A 119 -10.77 23.16 -6.06
N ASN A 120 -9.84 22.24 -6.39
CA ASN A 120 -8.52 22.11 -5.78
C ASN A 120 -8.52 21.88 -4.25
N GLN A 121 -9.60 21.30 -3.72
CA GLN A 121 -9.63 20.86 -2.32
C GLN A 121 -9.03 19.47 -2.21
N LYS A 122 -8.04 19.33 -1.33
CA LYS A 122 -7.39 18.05 -1.04
C LYS A 122 -8.12 17.38 0.12
N LEU A 123 -8.87 16.34 -0.21
CA LEU A 123 -9.62 15.56 0.75
C LEU A 123 -8.89 14.25 1.03
N HIS A 124 -8.87 13.88 2.29
CA HIS A 124 -8.22 12.66 2.75
C HIS A 124 -9.18 11.86 3.60
N LEU A 125 -9.09 10.53 3.47
CA LEU A 125 -9.83 9.58 4.27
C LEU A 125 -8.87 8.53 4.84
N ILE A 126 -9.07 8.19 6.10
CA ILE A 126 -8.41 7.07 6.77
C ILE A 126 -9.49 6.16 7.33
N SER A 127 -9.43 4.89 6.98
CA SER A 127 -10.30 3.85 7.52
C SER A 127 -9.49 2.79 8.25
N TYR A 128 -10.09 2.24 9.30
CA TYR A 128 -9.51 1.21 10.14
C TYR A 128 -10.45 0.01 10.21
N TYR A 129 -9.92 -1.19 10.05
CA TYR A 129 -10.71 -2.41 10.22
C TYR A 129 -9.83 -3.60 10.60
N LYS A 130 -10.44 -4.62 11.19
CA LYS A 130 -9.83 -5.95 11.36
C LYS A 130 -10.44 -6.90 10.34
N LYS A 131 -9.65 -7.86 9.86
CA LYS A 131 -10.15 -8.90 8.94
C LYS A 131 -11.36 -9.65 9.50
N ALA A 132 -11.31 -10.00 10.80
CA ALA A 132 -12.39 -10.74 11.46
C ALA A 132 -13.74 -10.00 11.40
N ASP A 133 -13.74 -8.67 11.54
CA ASP A 133 -14.97 -7.86 11.55
C ASP A 133 -15.56 -7.68 10.15
N ILE A 134 -14.74 -7.86 9.11
CA ILE A 134 -15.20 -7.93 7.72
C ILE A 134 -15.84 -9.29 7.44
N ILE A 135 -15.17 -10.37 7.86
CA ILE A 135 -15.64 -11.74 7.66
C ILE A 135 -16.97 -11.97 8.40
N SER A 136 -17.11 -11.43 9.62
CA SER A 136 -18.36 -11.53 10.39
C SER A 136 -19.49 -10.66 9.84
N GLY A 137 -19.22 -9.78 8.86
CA GLY A 137 -20.21 -8.87 8.28
C GLY A 137 -20.69 -7.76 9.23
N HIS A 138 -19.99 -7.52 10.35
CA HIS A 138 -20.43 -6.56 11.36
C HIS A 138 -20.21 -5.09 10.93
N LEU A 139 -19.32 -4.84 9.97
CA LEU A 139 -19.04 -3.49 9.48
C LEU A 139 -19.82 -3.19 8.20
N LYS A 140 -20.81 -2.29 8.29
CA LYS A 140 -21.58 -1.80 7.15
C LYS A 140 -20.74 -0.88 6.25
N ARG A 141 -21.01 -0.91 4.95
CA ARG A 141 -20.40 0.03 3.99
C ARG A 141 -21.25 1.29 3.85
N PRO A 142 -20.67 2.44 3.51
CA PRO A 142 -21.45 3.66 3.22
C PRO A 142 -22.49 3.47 2.11
N SER A 143 -22.18 2.66 1.08
CA SER A 143 -23.13 2.32 0.02
C SER A 143 -24.28 1.43 0.47
N ASP A 144 -24.14 0.72 1.59
CA ASP A 144 -25.18 -0.13 2.18
C ASP A 144 -25.93 0.58 3.32
N ASP A 145 -25.49 1.77 3.73
CA ASP A 145 -26.11 2.55 4.81
C ASP A 145 -27.35 3.30 4.29
N PRO A 146 -28.57 3.05 4.82
CA PRO A 146 -29.80 3.69 4.36
C PRO A 146 -29.81 5.23 4.41
N LEU A 147 -28.96 5.83 5.26
CA LEU A 147 -28.84 7.29 5.38
C LEU A 147 -27.90 7.88 4.31
N LEU A 148 -26.97 7.08 3.79
CA LEU A 148 -25.91 7.55 2.90
C LEU A 148 -26.04 7.02 1.47
N ASN A 149 -26.69 5.86 1.28
CA ASN A 149 -26.81 5.20 -0.02
C ASN A 149 -27.64 5.98 -1.05
N LYS A 150 -28.47 6.92 -0.59
CA LYS A 150 -29.25 7.84 -1.43
C LYS A 150 -28.47 9.09 -1.85
N LEU A 151 -27.22 9.25 -1.40
CA LEU A 151 -26.43 10.42 -1.75
C LEU A 151 -25.91 10.32 -3.18
N GLU A 152 -26.46 11.18 -4.03
CA GLU A 152 -25.92 11.39 -5.37
C GLU A 152 -24.58 12.14 -5.28
N ILE A 153 -23.55 11.55 -5.89
CA ILE A 153 -22.24 12.16 -6.07
C ILE A 153 -22.31 13.09 -7.29
N PRO A 154 -22.10 14.40 -7.15
CA PRO A 154 -22.18 15.33 -8.28
C PRO A 154 -21.11 15.02 -9.33
N LYS A 155 -21.53 14.91 -10.59
CA LYS A 155 -20.61 14.72 -11.73
C LYS A 155 -19.66 15.90 -11.84
N GLY A 156 -18.38 15.62 -12.07
CA GLY A 156 -17.34 16.64 -12.20
C GLY A 156 -16.84 17.27 -10.90
N GLN A 157 -17.49 17.02 -9.75
CA GLN A 157 -17.00 17.51 -8.46
C GLN A 157 -15.74 16.78 -8.00
N TYR A 158 -15.71 15.47 -8.23
CA TYR A 158 -14.61 14.58 -7.95
C TYR A 158 -14.09 14.05 -9.30
N PRO A 159 -12.77 14.05 -9.56
CA PRO A 159 -12.22 13.43 -10.76
C PRO A 159 -12.71 11.99 -10.91
N GLU A 160 -12.92 11.57 -12.15
CA GLU A 160 -13.23 10.17 -12.41
C GLU A 160 -12.02 9.31 -12.01
N ILE A 161 -12.25 8.52 -10.97
CA ILE A 161 -11.38 7.43 -10.53
C ILE A 161 -11.39 6.33 -11.58
N ASN A 162 -10.21 5.85 -11.98
CA ASN A 162 -10.06 4.87 -13.06
C ASN A 162 -11.06 3.69 -12.93
N PRO A 163 -11.77 3.30 -14.00
CA PRO A 163 -12.74 2.20 -13.95
C PRO A 163 -12.17 0.87 -13.45
N LEU A 164 -10.86 0.64 -13.63
CA LEU A 164 -10.14 -0.52 -13.11
C LEU A 164 -10.14 -0.62 -11.57
N ASP A 165 -10.39 0.48 -10.86
CA ASP A 165 -10.48 0.55 -9.40
C ASP A 165 -11.93 0.48 -8.85
N ILE A 166 -12.94 0.54 -9.73
CA ILE A 166 -14.37 0.60 -9.36
C ILE A 166 -14.95 -0.80 -9.10
N GLY A 167 -14.46 -1.80 -9.84
CA GLY A 167 -14.80 -3.20 -9.58
C GLY A 167 -14.10 -3.64 -8.30
N GLY A 168 -14.85 -3.87 -7.22
CA GLY A 168 -14.35 -4.37 -5.92
C GLY A 168 -13.74 -5.76 -5.99
N GLY A 169 -12.68 -5.92 -6.78
CA GLY A 169 -11.90 -7.12 -7.00
C GLY A 169 -10.96 -7.35 -5.83
N HIS A 170 -11.49 -7.95 -4.77
CA HIS A 170 -10.66 -8.73 -3.84
C HIS A 170 -10.08 -10.00 -4.50
N THR A 171 -10.17 -10.14 -5.82
CA THR A 171 -9.82 -11.34 -6.59
C THR A 171 -8.34 -11.46 -6.92
N ALA A 172 -7.56 -10.37 -6.86
CA ALA A 172 -6.09 -10.46 -7.02
C ALA A 172 -5.40 -11.24 -5.87
N SER A 173 -6.14 -11.63 -4.83
CA SER A 173 -5.68 -12.56 -3.79
C SER A 173 -6.39 -13.92 -3.82
N ILE A 174 -7.34 -14.14 -4.73
CA ILE A 174 -8.08 -15.42 -4.87
C ILE A 174 -7.68 -16.17 -6.15
N HIS A 175 -7.30 -15.48 -7.22
CA HIS A 175 -6.94 -16.17 -8.47
C HIS A 175 -5.56 -16.85 -8.47
N SER A 176 -4.85 -16.81 -7.33
CA SER A 176 -3.60 -17.56 -7.12
C SER A 176 -3.83 -18.97 -6.54
N LEU A 177 -5.08 -19.42 -6.37
CA LEU A 177 -5.45 -20.69 -5.71
C LEU A 177 -6.21 -21.71 -6.58
N GLN A 178 -6.19 -21.58 -7.92
CA GLN A 178 -6.69 -22.63 -8.80
C GLN A 178 -5.54 -23.32 -9.54
N HIS A 179 -5.10 -24.45 -9.01
CA HIS A 179 -4.33 -25.45 -9.75
C HIS A 179 -5.22 -26.15 -10.78
N TYR A 180 -4.73 -26.33 -12.02
CA TYR A 180 -4.35 -27.61 -12.66
C TYR A 180 -4.47 -27.57 -14.21
N ASN A 181 -3.32 -27.77 -14.88
CA ASN A 181 -2.96 -28.48 -16.14
C ASN A 181 -4.04 -29.11 -17.06
N PRO A 182 -3.68 -29.60 -18.28
CA PRO A 182 -2.75 -29.13 -19.32
C PRO A 182 -3.37 -29.21 -20.75
N THR A 183 -2.53 -29.08 -21.79
CA THR A 183 -2.68 -29.43 -23.24
C THR A 183 -3.21 -28.42 -24.29
N ARG A 184 -2.30 -28.16 -25.26
CA ARG A 184 -2.41 -28.18 -26.75
C ARG A 184 -2.42 -26.86 -27.56
N GLN A 185 -1.23 -26.61 -28.14
CA GLN A 185 -0.84 -26.24 -29.53
C GLN A 185 -1.49 -25.07 -30.32
N SER A 186 -0.54 -24.26 -30.86
CA SER A 186 -0.45 -23.56 -32.17
C SER A 186 -1.49 -22.50 -32.56
N SER A 187 -1.05 -21.25 -32.79
CA SER A 187 -0.59 -20.74 -34.10
C SER A 187 -0.29 -19.22 -34.06
N THR A 188 0.58 -18.82 -34.98
CA THR A 188 1.10 -17.50 -35.39
C THR A 188 0.12 -16.31 -35.36
N ASP A 189 0.53 -15.14 -34.85
CA ASP A 189 0.83 -13.96 -35.70
C ASP A 189 1.38 -12.73 -34.93
N SER A 190 2.11 -11.92 -35.70
CA SER A 190 2.97 -10.77 -35.37
C SER A 190 2.26 -9.47 -34.96
N SER A 191 2.82 -8.72 -33.98
CA SER A 191 3.16 -7.29 -34.12
C SER A 191 3.76 -6.65 -32.84
N ILE A 192 4.89 -5.98 -33.05
CA ILE A 192 5.66 -4.97 -32.29
C ILE A 192 4.93 -4.25 -31.13
N ILE A 193 5.44 -4.39 -29.89
CA ILE A 193 5.38 -3.36 -28.81
C ILE A 193 6.67 -3.42 -27.98
N SER A 194 7.24 -2.23 -27.73
CA SER A 194 8.42 -1.91 -26.93
C SER A 194 8.42 -2.50 -25.51
N ALA A 195 9.50 -3.21 -25.16
CA ALA A 195 9.75 -3.74 -23.82
C ALA A 195 10.15 -2.62 -22.83
N SER A 196 9.43 -2.54 -21.71
CA SER A 196 9.88 -1.81 -20.50
C SER A 196 10.62 -2.78 -19.57
N PRO A 197 11.64 -2.31 -18.81
CA PRO A 197 12.53 -3.20 -18.06
C PRO A 197 11.82 -3.83 -16.86
N SER A 198 11.89 -5.15 -16.79
CA SER A 198 11.38 -5.96 -15.68
C SER A 198 12.30 -5.81 -14.46
N LEU A 199 11.78 -5.31 -13.35
CA LEU A 199 12.45 -5.36 -12.06
C LEU A 199 11.99 -6.58 -11.27
N THR A 200 12.85 -7.59 -11.30
CA THR A 200 13.30 -8.47 -10.21
C THR A 200 12.27 -9.08 -9.23
N SER A 201 12.38 -10.40 -9.15
CA SER A 201 11.79 -11.39 -8.24
C SER A 201 11.37 -10.91 -6.85
N SER A 202 10.12 -11.17 -6.50
CA SER A 202 9.65 -11.18 -5.11
C SER A 202 10.24 -12.38 -4.35
N PRO A 203 10.61 -12.24 -3.06
CA PRO A 203 11.02 -13.38 -2.24
C PRO A 203 9.79 -14.25 -1.96
N TRP A 204 9.81 -15.48 -2.45
CA TRP A 204 8.99 -16.55 -1.87
C TRP A 204 9.35 -16.68 -0.38
N SER A 205 8.35 -16.56 0.49
CA SER A 205 8.50 -16.88 1.90
C SER A 205 7.42 -17.90 2.22
N SER A 206 7.89 -19.08 2.60
CA SER A 206 7.18 -20.30 2.91
C SER A 206 6.16 -20.10 4.02
N ASP A 207 4.94 -20.57 3.78
CA ASP A 207 4.00 -21.05 4.78
C ASP A 207 3.18 -22.16 4.10
N GLU A 208 3.73 -23.38 4.04
CA GLU A 208 2.96 -24.59 3.73
C GLU A 208 3.28 -25.66 4.78
N GLU A 209 2.37 -25.79 5.74
CA GLU A 209 2.32 -26.87 6.71
C GLU A 209 1.40 -27.95 6.13
N TYR A 210 1.97 -29.05 5.60
CA TYR A 210 1.19 -30.19 5.08
C TYR A 210 1.36 -31.45 5.93
N TYR A 211 0.21 -32.07 6.22
CA TYR A 211 0.07 -33.40 6.84
C TYR A 211 0.39 -34.54 5.84
N TYR A 212 1.17 -35.53 6.30
CA TYR A 212 1.24 -36.98 5.96
C TYR A 212 0.78 -37.52 4.58
N ASN A 213 1.68 -38.14 3.79
CA ASN A 213 2.08 -39.58 3.81
C ASN A 213 2.49 -40.17 2.41
N ASN A 214 3.67 -40.78 2.40
CA ASN A 214 4.18 -41.97 1.67
C ASN A 214 4.33 -42.15 0.13
N ASN A 215 5.52 -42.69 -0.19
CA ASN A 215 5.97 -43.60 -1.27
C ASN A 215 5.98 -43.16 -2.74
N ASN A 216 7.17 -42.95 -3.31
CA ASN A 216 7.83 -43.98 -4.16
C ASN A 216 9.21 -43.54 -4.68
N ASN A 217 10.07 -44.53 -4.85
CA ASN A 217 11.43 -44.47 -5.40
C ASN A 217 11.46 -43.98 -6.86
N ASN A 218 12.45 -43.16 -7.22
CA ASN A 218 13.35 -43.47 -8.33
C ASN A 218 14.54 -42.51 -8.40
N THR A 219 15.71 -43.12 -8.47
CA THR A 219 17.02 -42.56 -8.85
C THR A 219 17.01 -42.08 -10.30
N ASN A 220 17.59 -40.91 -10.58
CA ASN A 220 18.39 -40.66 -11.79
C ASN A 220 19.18 -39.35 -11.72
N GLU A 221 20.27 -39.36 -12.49
CA GLU A 221 21.54 -38.67 -12.34
C GLU A 221 21.54 -37.17 -12.67
N LEU A 222 22.59 -36.52 -12.15
CA LEU A 222 22.95 -35.11 -12.31
C LEU A 222 23.37 -34.77 -13.76
N GLN A 223 22.87 -33.67 -14.30
CA GLN A 223 23.50 -32.99 -15.43
C GLN A 223 23.48 -31.47 -15.21
N GLU A 224 24.68 -30.90 -15.20
CA GLU A 224 25.02 -29.50 -14.93
C GLU A 224 24.70 -28.62 -16.16
N PRO A 225 24.08 -27.43 -16.05
CA PRO A 225 23.88 -26.54 -17.20
C PRO A 225 25.00 -25.50 -17.32
N GLU A 226 25.41 -25.25 -18.56
CA GLU A 226 26.51 -24.38 -18.96
C GLU A 226 26.38 -22.90 -18.55
N LEU A 227 27.52 -22.28 -18.26
CA LEU A 227 27.70 -20.86 -17.94
C LEU A 227 27.56 -19.98 -19.20
N ILE A 228 26.52 -19.15 -19.25
CA ILE A 228 26.38 -18.10 -20.26
C ILE A 228 27.27 -16.90 -19.88
N SER A 229 28.21 -16.54 -20.75
CA SER A 229 29.09 -15.38 -20.62
C SER A 229 28.35 -14.07 -20.94
N PHE A 230 28.45 -13.07 -20.05
CA PHE A 230 27.98 -11.70 -20.30
C PHE A 230 29.12 -10.82 -20.87
N PRO A 231 28.82 -9.87 -21.78
CA PRO A 231 29.83 -8.95 -22.31
C PRO A 231 30.22 -7.87 -21.27
N PRO A 232 31.41 -7.24 -21.39
CA PRO A 232 31.85 -6.23 -20.44
C PRO A 232 31.05 -4.94 -20.56
N ILE A 233 30.71 -4.35 -19.42
CA ILE A 233 30.01 -3.06 -19.29
C ILE A 233 30.92 -1.95 -19.84
N ARG A 234 30.46 -1.22 -20.86
CA ARG A 234 31.08 0.05 -21.26
C ARG A 234 30.77 1.11 -20.22
N SER A 235 31.81 1.71 -19.63
CA SER A 235 31.70 2.88 -18.76
C SER A 235 31.09 4.06 -19.51
N LEU A 236 29.98 4.61 -19.00
CA LEU A 236 29.45 5.90 -19.48
C LEU A 236 30.39 7.04 -19.02
N PRO A 237 30.59 8.08 -19.85
CA PRO A 237 31.43 9.21 -19.48
C PRO A 237 30.79 10.00 -18.33
N ALA A 238 31.62 10.46 -17.38
CA ALA A 238 31.19 11.38 -16.35
C ALA A 238 30.74 12.70 -17.01
N GLN A 239 29.47 13.08 -16.78
CA GLN A 239 28.98 14.38 -17.17
C GLN A 239 29.34 15.37 -16.06
N ASP A 240 30.45 16.10 -16.23
CA ASP A 240 30.81 17.21 -15.36
C ASP A 240 29.84 18.37 -15.61
N VAL A 241 28.85 18.50 -14.73
CA VAL A 241 27.98 19.67 -14.68
C VAL A 241 28.73 20.76 -13.91
N ALA A 242 28.98 21.90 -14.56
CA ALA A 242 29.63 23.04 -13.92
C ALA A 242 28.84 23.49 -12.67
N TRP A 243 29.54 23.57 -11.54
CA TRP A 243 28.99 23.78 -10.19
C TRP A 243 28.08 24.99 -10.03
N GLU A 244 28.21 25.99 -10.89
CA GLU A 244 27.46 27.25 -10.83
C GLU A 244 26.05 27.15 -11.45
N LYS A 245 25.68 26.00 -12.01
CA LYS A 245 24.41 25.78 -12.74
C LYS A 245 23.44 24.81 -12.06
N LEU A 246 23.68 24.41 -10.81
CA LEU A 246 22.79 23.46 -10.10
C LEU A 246 21.52 24.15 -9.56
N PRO A 247 20.30 23.58 -9.76
CA PRO A 247 19.06 24.15 -9.25
C PRO A 247 18.93 24.09 -7.72
N TRP A 248 18.45 25.17 -7.13
CA TRP A 248 18.48 25.43 -5.69
C TRP A 248 17.36 24.70 -4.92
N SER A 249 17.71 23.72 -4.07
CA SER A 249 17.33 23.65 -2.64
C SER A 249 17.89 22.42 -1.92
N GLU A 250 17.92 21.28 -2.61
CA GLU A 250 18.37 20.00 -2.03
C GLU A 250 19.90 19.88 -2.10
N ASP A 251 20.47 20.24 -3.25
CA ASP A 251 21.90 20.11 -3.51
C ASP A 251 22.73 21.06 -2.62
N HIS A 252 22.22 22.26 -2.33
CA HIS A 252 22.89 23.21 -1.42
C HIS A 252 22.92 22.70 0.04
N ARG A 253 21.89 21.94 0.42
CA ARG A 253 21.78 21.34 1.76
C ARG A 253 22.75 20.15 1.88
N GLN A 254 22.92 19.38 0.81
CA GLN A 254 23.92 18.32 0.73
C GLN A 254 25.36 18.88 0.69
N LEU A 255 25.59 20.00 -0.01
CA LEU A 255 26.88 20.70 -0.02
C LEU A 255 27.27 21.20 1.38
N SER A 256 26.31 21.82 2.09
CA SER A 256 26.52 22.31 3.45
C SER A 256 26.85 21.18 4.43
N ALA A 257 26.26 20.00 4.23
CA ALA A 257 26.56 18.82 5.04
C ALA A 257 27.98 18.29 4.79
N LEU A 258 28.42 18.26 3.53
CA LEU A 258 29.77 17.82 3.17
C LEU A 258 30.86 18.78 3.62
N TYR A 259 30.65 20.10 3.53
CA TYR A 259 31.59 21.09 4.06
C TYR A 259 31.78 20.95 5.58
N HIS A 260 30.73 20.58 6.31
CA HIS A 260 30.80 20.39 7.76
C HIS A 260 31.50 19.08 8.16
N GLU A 261 31.56 18.07 7.28
CA GLU A 261 32.29 16.82 7.51
C GLU A 261 33.79 16.92 7.17
N LEU A 262 34.20 17.81 6.26
CA LEU A 262 35.60 17.92 5.81
C LEU A 262 36.45 18.98 6.54
N ARG A 263 35.86 19.73 7.48
CA ARG A 263 36.52 20.67 8.41
C ARG A 263 37.83 21.30 7.86
N ILE A 264 37.68 22.27 6.97
CA ILE A 264 38.65 23.37 6.78
C ILE A 264 38.14 24.55 7.62
#